data_AF-A0A536BNP1-F1
#
_entry.id   AF-A0A536BNP1-F1
#
_cell.length_a   1.000
_cell.length_b   1.000
_cell.length_c   1.000
_cell.angle_alpha   90.00
_cell.angle_beta   90.00
_cell.angle_gamma   90.00
#
_symmetry.space_group_name_H-M   'P 1'
#
loop_
_entity.id
_entity.type
_entity.pdbx_description
1 polymer ?
#
loop_
_entity_poly.entity_id
_entity_poly.type
_entity_poly.pdbx_seq_one_letter_code
_entity_poly.pdbx_strand_id
1 'polypeptide(L)'
;LTAGDIAQWRGLAGTLMPLAPLPGTLVLRGSDTTSAPTGGLTIQSVSPARAPAAQDTVITIQGSGFTAGTVLRVHFVPLASPNGAFDGLATTLVNPSTLTVKVPAGRVVQDYVIQLTNGDGTVTSSRTAFTITP
;
A
#
# COMPACT_ATOMS: atom_id res chain seq x y z
N LEU A 1 24.03 -21.05 18.09
CA LEU A 1 22.61 -21.14 17.68
C LEU A 1 21.92 -22.18 18.54
N THR A 2 21.15 -21.76 19.55
CA THR A 2 20.16 -22.60 20.24
C THR A 2 18.93 -21.74 20.54
N ALA A 3 17.75 -22.35 20.44
CA ALA A 3 16.43 -21.73 20.32
C ALA A 3 15.86 -21.08 21.61
N GLY A 4 16.71 -20.53 22.49
CA GLY A 4 16.32 -20.13 23.86
C GLY A 4 16.08 -18.63 24.13
N ASP A 5 16.67 -17.71 23.34
CA ASP A 5 16.70 -16.28 23.71
C ASP A 5 15.37 -15.54 23.60
N ILE A 6 14.43 -16.03 22.78
CA ILE A 6 13.19 -15.31 22.47
C ILE A 6 12.14 -15.45 23.59
N ALA A 7 12.28 -16.46 24.47
CA ALA A 7 11.33 -16.72 25.55
C ALA A 7 11.48 -15.77 26.75
N GLN A 8 12.60 -15.05 26.88
CA GLN A 8 12.91 -14.28 28.09
C GLN A 8 12.24 -12.88 28.16
N TRP A 9 11.64 -12.39 27.07
CA TRP A 9 11.09 -11.03 27.02
C TRP A 9 9.58 -10.93 27.31
N ARG A 10 8.90 -12.03 27.67
CA ARG A 10 7.43 -12.05 27.79
C ARG A 10 6.86 -11.63 29.15
N GLY A 11 7.64 -11.07 30.09
CA GLY A 11 7.19 -10.94 31.48
C GLY A 11 7.63 -9.75 32.34
N LEU A 12 8.36 -8.75 31.83
CA LEU A 12 8.75 -7.59 32.64
C LEU A 12 7.89 -6.36 32.31
N ALA A 13 6.93 -6.07 33.18
CA ALA A 13 6.22 -4.80 33.18
C ALA A 13 7.22 -3.68 33.53
N GLY A 14 7.52 -2.80 32.57
CA GLY A 14 8.37 -1.65 32.79
C GLY A 14 7.76 -0.68 33.79
N THR A 15 8.58 -0.16 34.71
CA THR A 15 8.22 0.88 35.67
C THR A 15 7.59 2.11 34.99
N LEU A 16 6.36 2.46 35.36
CA LEU A 16 5.67 3.67 34.87
C LEU A 16 6.32 4.92 35.46
N MET A 17 7.12 5.64 34.66
CA MET A 17 7.57 6.98 35.01
C MET A 17 6.47 8.00 34.70
N PRO A 18 6.22 9.01 35.56
CA PRO A 18 5.29 10.09 35.22
C PRO A 18 5.87 10.93 34.08
N LEU A 19 5.06 11.15 33.02
CA LEU A 19 5.39 12.02 31.90
C LEU A 19 5.49 13.48 32.36
N ALA A 20 6.49 14.23 31.88
CA ALA A 20 6.63 15.65 32.15
C ALA A 20 5.41 16.46 31.62
N PRO A 21 5.00 17.56 32.29
CA PRO A 21 3.92 18.41 31.80
C PRO A 21 4.28 19.05 30.46
N LEU A 22 3.41 18.89 29.46
CA LEU A 22 3.58 19.46 28.12
C LEU A 22 3.27 20.98 28.16
N PRO A 23 4.16 21.87 27.65
CA PRO A 23 3.90 23.30 27.61
C PRO A 23 2.82 23.66 26.58
N GLY A 24 1.86 24.53 26.97
CA GLY A 24 0.63 24.86 26.24
C GLY A 24 0.75 25.71 24.97
N THR A 25 1.92 25.83 24.34
CA THR A 25 2.11 26.66 23.12
C THR A 25 2.73 25.89 21.95
N LEU A 26 2.49 24.58 21.89
CA LEU A 26 2.88 23.80 20.71
C LEU A 26 1.93 24.12 19.54
N VAL A 27 2.30 25.11 18.73
CA VAL A 27 1.65 25.34 17.44
C VAL A 27 2.15 24.27 16.47
N LEU A 28 1.30 23.29 16.14
CA LEU A 28 1.56 22.37 15.04
C LEU A 28 1.63 23.17 13.73
N ARG A 29 2.84 23.46 13.24
CA ARG A 29 3.01 23.78 11.81
C ARG A 29 3.02 22.46 11.06
N GLY A 30 1.81 22.03 10.69
CA GLY A 30 1.55 20.80 9.95
C GLY A 30 0.04 20.59 9.88
N SER A 31 -0.63 21.41 9.10
CA SER A 31 -2.07 21.29 8.78
C SER A 31 -2.34 20.27 7.67
N ASP A 32 -1.46 19.30 7.51
CA ASP A 32 -1.55 18.16 6.61
C ASP A 32 -1.68 16.86 7.44
N THR A 33 -2.92 16.61 7.86
CA THR A 33 -3.49 15.29 8.23
C THR A 33 -2.50 14.21 8.68
N THR A 34 -2.21 14.14 9.97
CA THR A 34 -1.70 12.89 10.56
C THR A 34 -2.86 11.90 10.64
N SER A 35 -3.05 11.09 9.59
CA SER A 35 -4.02 9.99 9.62
C SER A 35 -3.59 9.01 10.71
N ALA A 36 -4.42 8.83 11.73
CA ALA A 36 -4.29 7.72 12.66
C ALA A 36 -4.23 6.38 11.88
N PRO A 37 -3.51 5.35 12.37
CA PRO A 37 -3.64 4.02 11.81
C PRO A 37 -5.01 3.45 12.22
N THR A 38 -6.06 3.83 11.51
CA THR A 38 -7.26 2.99 11.34
C THR A 38 -6.78 1.62 10.88
N GLY A 39 -7.45 0.53 11.26
CA GLY A 39 -7.12 -0.82 10.77
C GLY A 39 -6.80 -0.80 9.28
N GLY A 40 -5.51 -0.93 8.95
CA GLY A 40 -4.91 -0.17 7.85
C GLY A 40 -5.34 -0.61 6.46
N LEU A 41 -5.48 0.37 5.57
CA LEU A 41 -5.42 0.13 4.13
C LEU A 41 -4.07 -0.50 3.81
N THR A 42 -4.07 -1.76 3.38
CA THR A 42 -2.83 -2.46 3.03
C THR A 42 -2.97 -3.23 1.73
N ILE A 43 -1.88 -3.30 0.97
CA ILE A 43 -1.73 -4.21 -0.15
C ILE A 43 -0.76 -5.32 0.29
N GLN A 44 -1.23 -6.56 0.22
CA GLN A 44 -0.48 -7.74 0.66
C GLN A 44 0.12 -8.50 -0.51
N SER A 45 -0.64 -8.70 -1.59
CA SER A 45 -0.17 -9.42 -2.77
C SER A 45 -0.88 -9.00 -4.04
N VAL A 46 -0.27 -9.34 -5.18
CA VAL A 46 -0.76 -9.05 -6.52
C VAL A 46 -0.61 -10.31 -7.36
N SER A 47 -1.66 -10.73 -8.05
CA SER A 47 -1.67 -11.93 -8.89
C SER A 47 -2.40 -11.72 -10.23
N PRO A 48 -1.75 -11.96 -11.38
CA PRO A 48 -0.33 -12.27 -11.51
C PRO A 48 0.54 -11.08 -11.09
N ALA A 49 1.74 -11.36 -10.56
CA ALA A 49 2.73 -10.33 -10.21
C ALA A 49 3.51 -9.81 -11.44
N ARG A 50 3.24 -10.37 -12.63
CA ARG A 50 3.87 -9.99 -13.89
C ARG A 50 2.84 -9.91 -14.99
N ALA A 51 3.02 -8.98 -15.92
CA ALA A 51 2.23 -8.92 -17.15
C ALA A 51 3.11 -8.65 -18.37
N PRO A 52 2.85 -9.31 -19.50
CA PRO A 52 3.52 -8.99 -20.77
C PRO A 52 3.10 -7.60 -21.29
N ALA A 53 4.06 -6.86 -21.82
CA ALA A 53 3.87 -5.52 -22.38
C ALA A 53 2.93 -5.54 -23.60
N ALA A 54 2.84 -6.66 -24.32
CA ALA A 54 2.10 -6.74 -25.59
C ALA A 54 0.58 -6.90 -25.44
N GLN A 55 0.05 -7.22 -24.25
CA GLN A 55 -1.38 -7.52 -24.07
C GLN A 55 -1.96 -6.94 -22.78
N ASP A 56 -3.26 -6.70 -22.80
CA ASP A 56 -4.00 -6.35 -21.60
C ASP A 56 -3.98 -7.52 -20.62
N THR A 57 -3.73 -7.25 -19.33
CA THR A 57 -3.71 -8.27 -18.29
C THR A 57 -4.57 -7.82 -17.12
N VAL A 58 -5.53 -8.65 -16.72
CA VAL A 58 -6.30 -8.42 -15.48
C VAL A 58 -5.51 -8.98 -14.31
N ILE A 59 -5.31 -8.16 -13.29
CA ILE A 59 -4.65 -8.55 -12.05
C ILE A 59 -5.61 -8.44 -10.87
N THR A 60 -5.40 -9.31 -9.89
CA THR A 60 -6.06 -9.31 -8.60
C THR A 60 -5.11 -8.77 -7.54
N ILE A 61 -5.55 -7.78 -6.79
CA ILE A 61 -4.83 -7.19 -5.66
C ILE A 61 -5.53 -7.66 -4.39
N GLN A 62 -4.78 -8.31 -3.49
CA GLN A 62 -5.26 -8.74 -2.18
C GLN A 62 -4.70 -7.86 -1.08
N GLY A 63 -5.51 -7.59 -0.07
CA GLY A 63 -5.16 -6.70 1.02
C GLY A 63 -6.25 -6.53 2.06
N SER A 64 -6.28 -5.37 2.70
CA SER A 64 -7.28 -5.02 3.72
C SER A 64 -7.68 -3.56 3.62
N GLY A 65 -8.90 -3.25 4.06
CA GLY A 65 -9.40 -1.87 4.15
C GLY A 65 -9.86 -1.29 2.81
N PHE A 66 -10.04 -2.10 1.78
CA PHE A 66 -10.51 -1.63 0.48
C PHE A 66 -11.98 -1.20 0.57
N THR A 67 -12.27 -0.01 0.03
CA THR A 67 -13.57 0.64 0.09
C THR A 67 -13.90 1.18 -1.30
N ALA A 68 -15.15 1.03 -1.71
CA ALA A 68 -15.61 1.55 -2.99
C ALA A 68 -15.73 3.07 -2.92
N GLY A 69 -15.53 3.75 -4.04
CA GLY A 69 -15.70 5.19 -4.12
C GLY A 69 -15.31 5.73 -5.48
N THR A 70 -15.70 6.97 -5.77
CA THR A 70 -15.43 7.63 -7.05
C THR A 70 -13.94 7.90 -7.28
N VAL A 71 -13.16 7.91 -6.21
CA VAL A 71 -11.70 8.13 -6.22
C VAL A 71 -10.90 6.83 -6.12
N LEU A 72 -11.56 5.66 -6.13
CA LEU A 72 -10.87 4.37 -6.12
C LEU A 72 -10.07 4.21 -7.42
N ARG A 73 -8.74 4.23 -7.32
CA ARG A 73 -7.82 4.12 -8.46
C ARG A 73 -6.56 3.37 -8.09
N VAL A 74 -5.98 2.70 -9.08
CA VAL A 74 -4.71 2.00 -8.97
C VAL A 74 -3.72 2.65 -9.93
N HIS A 75 -2.64 3.18 -9.41
CA HIS A 75 -1.60 3.86 -10.16
C HIS A 75 -0.29 3.08 -10.07
N PHE A 76 0.35 2.83 -11.20
CA PHE A 76 1.61 2.09 -11.30
C PHE A 76 2.76 3.08 -11.45
N VAL A 77 3.65 3.11 -10.45
CA VAL A 77 4.79 4.03 -10.39
C VAL A 77 6.08 3.23 -10.65
N PRO A 78 6.89 3.58 -11.66
CA PRO A 78 8.10 2.82 -11.94
C PRO A 78 9.17 2.99 -10.85
N LEU A 79 9.87 1.91 -10.52
CA LEU A 79 10.91 1.92 -9.47
C LEU A 79 12.22 2.53 -9.97
N ALA A 80 12.59 2.21 -11.20
CA ALA A 80 13.93 2.51 -11.72
C ALA A 80 14.01 3.82 -12.49
N SER A 81 12.89 4.32 -13.01
CA SER A 81 12.83 5.52 -13.86
C SER A 81 11.60 6.35 -13.54
N PRO A 82 11.66 7.69 -13.65
CA PRO A 82 10.49 8.55 -13.46
C PRO A 82 9.48 8.46 -14.61
N ASN A 83 9.84 7.79 -15.72
CA ASN A 83 9.02 7.69 -16.93
C ASN A 83 8.26 6.36 -17.01
N GLY A 84 7.05 6.43 -17.58
CA GLY A 84 6.22 5.25 -17.83
C GLY A 84 5.22 4.92 -16.72
N ALA A 85 4.97 5.84 -15.78
CA ALA A 85 3.87 5.70 -14.83
C ALA A 85 2.52 5.68 -15.57
N PHE A 86 1.55 4.92 -15.04
CA PHE A 86 0.24 4.81 -15.67
C PHE A 86 -0.84 4.38 -14.66
N ASP A 87 -2.10 4.72 -14.95
CA ASP A 87 -3.25 4.22 -14.21
C ASP A 87 -3.75 2.88 -14.76
N GLY A 88 -4.17 2.01 -13.85
CA GLY A 88 -4.94 0.82 -14.17
C GLY A 88 -6.35 1.17 -14.64
N LEU A 89 -6.89 0.37 -15.54
CA LEU A 89 -8.23 0.53 -16.10
C LEU A 89 -9.23 -0.35 -15.36
N ALA A 90 -10.49 0.08 -15.33
CA ALA A 90 -11.61 -0.70 -14.79
C ALA A 90 -11.32 -1.29 -13.39
N THR A 91 -10.80 -0.47 -12.48
CA THR A 91 -10.59 -0.88 -11.08
C THR A 91 -11.94 -1.17 -10.44
N THR A 92 -12.14 -2.41 -10.00
CA THR A 92 -13.39 -2.86 -9.37
C THR A 92 -13.12 -3.51 -8.03
N LEU A 93 -13.85 -3.05 -7.02
CA LEU A 93 -13.88 -3.68 -5.70
C LEU A 93 -14.73 -4.95 -5.76
N VAL A 94 -14.11 -6.10 -5.50
CA VAL A 94 -14.81 -7.38 -5.37
C VAL A 94 -15.34 -7.54 -3.95
N ASN A 95 -14.49 -7.25 -2.96
CA ASN A 95 -14.81 -7.24 -1.54
C ASN A 95 -13.76 -6.39 -0.79
N PRO A 96 -13.93 -6.09 0.52
CA PRO A 96 -13.01 -5.22 1.27
C PRO A 96 -11.55 -5.69 1.40
N SER A 97 -11.23 -6.88 0.87
CA SER A 97 -9.89 -7.47 0.82
C SER A 97 -9.41 -7.83 -0.59
N THR A 98 -10.22 -7.58 -1.63
CA THR A 98 -9.93 -8.00 -3.01
C THR A 98 -10.36 -6.93 -4.01
N LEU A 99 -9.42 -6.50 -4.83
CA LEU A 99 -9.62 -5.60 -5.97
C LEU A 99 -9.20 -6.30 -7.26
N THR A 100 -9.88 -6.02 -8.35
CA THR A 100 -9.43 -6.38 -9.70
C THR A 100 -9.17 -5.13 -10.51
N VAL A 101 -8.12 -5.12 -11.31
CA VAL A 101 -7.75 -4.00 -12.17
C VAL A 101 -7.14 -4.50 -13.47
N LYS A 102 -7.41 -3.82 -14.57
CA LYS A 102 -6.83 -4.12 -15.88
C LYS A 102 -5.56 -3.30 -16.10
N VAL A 103 -4.45 -3.98 -16.26
CA VAL A 103 -3.19 -3.42 -16.75
C VAL A 103 -3.27 -3.35 -18.27
N PRO A 104 -3.11 -2.18 -18.89
CA PRO A 104 -3.26 -2.05 -20.34
C PRO A 104 -2.01 -2.54 -21.08
N ALA A 105 -2.15 -2.93 -22.34
CA ALA A 105 -1.01 -3.20 -23.22
C ALA A 105 -0.17 -1.94 -23.52
N GLY A 106 1.04 -2.13 -24.05
CA GLY A 106 1.96 -1.07 -24.46
C GLY A 106 2.64 -0.36 -23.28
N ARG A 107 2.92 -1.08 -22.19
CA ARG A 107 3.60 -0.52 -21.01
C ARG A 107 5.09 -0.77 -21.08
N VAL A 108 5.87 0.14 -20.50
CA VAL A 108 7.32 0.04 -20.50
C VAL A 108 7.74 -1.16 -19.65
N VAL A 109 8.66 -1.97 -20.17
CA VAL A 109 9.23 -3.15 -19.50
C VAL A 109 10.09 -2.69 -18.34
N GLN A 110 9.60 -2.87 -17.11
CA GLN A 110 10.29 -2.55 -15.86
C GLN A 110 9.43 -2.98 -14.65
N ASP A 111 9.96 -2.77 -13.45
CA ASP A 111 9.24 -2.97 -12.20
C ASP A 111 8.48 -1.71 -11.76
N TYR A 112 7.28 -1.92 -11.23
CA TYR A 112 6.37 -0.90 -10.75
C TYR A 112 5.95 -1.14 -9.29
N VAL A 113 5.87 -0.07 -8.51
CA VAL A 113 5.14 -0.02 -7.24
C VAL A 113 3.69 0.30 -7.54
N ILE A 114 2.78 -0.40 -6.90
CA ILE A 114 1.35 -0.12 -7.02
C ILE A 114 0.95 0.87 -5.93
N GLN A 115 0.46 2.03 -6.32
CA GLN A 115 -0.19 3.00 -5.44
C GLN A 115 -1.70 2.86 -5.57
N LEU A 116 -2.36 2.46 -4.49
CA LEU A 116 -3.82 2.41 -4.40
C LEU A 116 -4.30 3.68 -3.73
N THR A 117 -5.14 4.45 -4.43
CA THR A 117 -6.02 5.42 -3.79
C THR A 117 -7.36 4.72 -3.56
N ASN A 118 -7.76 4.61 -2.32
CA ASN A 118 -8.99 3.94 -1.91
C ASN A 118 -10.21 4.85 -2.09
N GLY A 119 -11.42 4.30 -2.03
CA GLY A 119 -12.65 5.06 -2.26
C GLY A 119 -12.91 6.20 -1.27
N ASP A 120 -12.31 6.15 -0.09
CA ASP A 120 -12.32 7.19 0.95
C ASP A 120 -11.21 8.24 0.77
N GLY A 121 -10.39 8.11 -0.27
CA GLY A 121 -9.29 9.03 -0.59
C GLY A 121 -7.97 8.71 0.10
N THR A 122 -7.92 7.69 0.96
CA THR A 122 -6.65 7.25 1.56
C THR A 122 -5.74 6.60 0.51
N VAL A 123 -4.43 6.77 0.66
CA VAL A 123 -3.43 6.25 -0.30
C VAL A 123 -2.48 5.29 0.40
N THR A 124 -2.22 4.14 -0.23
CA THR A 124 -1.15 3.22 0.19
C THR A 124 -0.32 2.75 -1.00
N SER A 125 0.92 2.34 -0.73
CA SER A 125 1.80 1.68 -1.69
C SER A 125 1.89 0.18 -1.43
N SER A 126 2.11 -0.62 -2.47
CA SER A 126 2.40 -2.04 -2.35
C SER A 126 3.78 -2.29 -1.79
N ARG A 127 3.93 -3.37 -1.02
CA ARG A 127 5.24 -3.88 -0.58
C ARG A 127 5.90 -4.80 -1.61
N THR A 128 5.10 -5.32 -2.53
CA THR A 128 5.55 -6.14 -3.65
C THR A 128 5.59 -5.30 -4.93
N ALA A 129 6.63 -5.50 -5.73
CA ALA A 129 6.69 -4.94 -7.07
C ALA A 129 5.85 -5.75 -8.05
N PHE A 130 5.39 -5.08 -9.11
CA PHE A 130 4.73 -5.68 -10.27
C PHE A 130 5.60 -5.47 -11.50
N THR A 131 5.90 -6.53 -12.24
CA THR A 131 6.85 -6.48 -13.36
C THR A 131 6.12 -6.50 -14.70
N ILE A 132 6.39 -5.53 -15.57
CA ILE A 132 6.05 -5.65 -16.99
C ILE A 132 7.19 -6.40 -17.70
N THR A 133 6.88 -7.51 -18.35
CA THR A 133 7.82 -8.31 -19.14
C THR A 133 7.71 -7.96 -20.62
N PRO A 134 8.78 -8.15 -21.43
CA PRO A 134 8.70 -7.98 -22.87
C PRO A 134 7.66 -8.92 -23.51
#